data_AF-A0A373LH33-F1
#
_entry.id   AF-A0A373LH33-F1
#
_cell.length_a   1.000
_cell.length_b   1.000
_cell.length_c   1.000
_cell.angle_alpha   90.00
_cell.angle_beta   90.00
_cell.angle_gamma   90.00
#
_symmetry.space_group_name_H-M   'P 1'
#
loop_
_entity.id
_entity.type
_entity.pdbx_description
1 polymer ?
#
loop_
_entity_poly.entity_id
_entity_poly.type
_entity_poly.pdbx_seq_one_letter_code
_entity_poly.pdbx_strand_id
1 'polypeptide(L)'
;MTDKKKKPSVVLLVIGALLSAYFGYLVNGAWTKGMNISEFMDSINKVLANPIADYYKGAATVKAVLMAILIYAVMITMYYTSQRNLMPGKEYGTAKFANLSQVNKSLRDKDDRKNRILSQNVRMSLDTRKTKLNNNVLIIGGSGAGKTFYEVKPNLMQMPDKCSFIVTDPKGGAKRSIEKSYGTITTNN
;
A
#
# COMPACT_ATOMS: atom_id res chain seq x y z
N MET A 1 5.50 11.48 12.17
CA MET A 1 5.24 10.02 12.25
C MET A 1 4.03 9.69 11.40
N THR A 2 3.94 8.51 10.78
CA THR A 2 2.69 8.06 10.14
C THR A 2 1.86 7.35 11.19
N ASP A 3 0.75 7.93 11.61
CA ASP A 3 -0.22 7.25 12.47
C ASP A 3 -0.85 6.10 11.69
N LYS A 4 -0.26 4.91 11.84
CA LYS A 4 -0.94 3.68 11.45
C LYS A 4 -2.10 3.51 12.40
N LYS A 5 -3.35 3.59 11.90
CA LYS A 5 -4.53 3.22 12.67
C LYS A 5 -4.29 1.83 13.28
N LYS A 6 -4.35 1.74 14.62
CA LYS A 6 -4.12 0.49 15.33
C LYS A 6 -5.25 -0.48 14.96
N LYS A 7 -4.89 -1.69 14.52
CA LYS A 7 -5.87 -2.76 14.31
C LYS A 7 -6.52 -3.08 15.67
N PRO A 8 -7.84 -3.30 15.75
CA PRO A 8 -8.48 -3.69 16.99
C PRO A 8 -7.89 -5.02 17.47
N SER A 9 -7.73 -5.17 18.79
CA SER A 9 -7.17 -6.38 19.37
C SER A 9 -8.10 -7.58 19.15
N VAL A 10 -7.55 -8.77 18.99
CA VAL A 10 -8.32 -10.01 18.84
C VAL A 10 -9.26 -10.21 20.03
N VAL A 11 -8.82 -9.82 21.23
CA VAL A 11 -9.62 -9.87 22.47
C VAL A 11 -10.90 -9.03 22.35
N LEU A 12 -10.82 -7.81 21.79
CA LEU A 12 -11.98 -6.94 21.61
C LEU A 12 -12.99 -7.52 20.62
N LEU A 13 -12.51 -8.20 19.57
CA LEU A 13 -13.37 -8.87 18.59
C LEU A 13 -14.11 -10.07 19.21
N VAL A 14 -13.43 -10.84 20.06
CA VAL A 14 -14.05 -11.97 20.76
C VAL A 14 -15.09 -11.49 21.77
N ILE A 15 -14.79 -10.44 22.54
CA ILE A 15 -15.75 -9.83 23.47
C ILE A 15 -16.98 -9.31 22.73
N GLY A 16 -16.81 -8.63 21.59
CA GLY A 16 -17.94 -8.14 20.80
C GLY A 16 -18.78 -9.28 20.19
N ALA A 17 -18.17 -10.40 19.81
CA ALA A 17 -18.90 -11.58 19.35
C ALA A 17 -19.76 -12.20 20.47
N LEU A 18 -19.22 -12.30 21.68
CA LEU A 18 -19.95 -12.81 22.85
C LEU A 18 -21.13 -11.89 23.21
N LEU A 19 -20.91 -10.57 23.19
CA LEU A 19 -21.98 -9.59 23.42
C LEU A 19 -23.07 -9.65 22.34
N SER A 20 -22.70 -9.80 21.08
CA SER A 20 -23.66 -9.94 19.97
C SER A 20 -24.48 -11.23 20.09
N ALA A 21 -23.84 -12.36 20.44
CA ALA A 21 -24.52 -13.62 20.69
C ALA A 21 -25.54 -13.50 21.84
N TYR A 22 -25.15 -12.87 22.94
CA TYR A 22 -26.02 -12.62 24.09
C TYR A 22 -27.19 -11.68 23.75
N PHE A 23 -26.94 -10.64 22.95
CA PHE A 23 -28.00 -9.75 22.48
C PHE A 23 -29.01 -10.49 21.60
N GLY A 24 -28.54 -11.38 20.72
CA GLY A 24 -29.41 -12.25 19.91
C GLY A 24 -30.26 -13.20 20.77
N TYR A 25 -29.72 -13.69 21.88
CA TYR A 25 -30.45 -14.50 22.86
C TYR A 25 -31.59 -13.70 23.52
N LEU A 26 -31.31 -12.50 24.02
CA LEU A 26 -32.31 -11.64 24.66
C LEU A 26 -33.41 -11.18 23.71
N VAL A 27 -33.05 -10.78 22.48
CA VAL A 27 -34.01 -10.35 21.46
C VAL A 27 -34.97 -11.49 21.10
N ASN A 28 -34.48 -12.72 20.97
CA ASN A 28 -35.34 -13.87 20.74
C ASN A 28 -36.19 -14.23 21.98
N GLY A 29 -35.69 -13.96 23.18
CA GLY A 29 -36.43 -14.03 24.43
C GLY A 29 -37.65 -13.10 24.45
N ALA A 30 -37.50 -11.89 23.93
CA ALA A 30 -38.58 -10.91 23.81
C ALA A 30 -39.55 -11.20 22.63
N TRP A 31 -39.10 -11.92 21.59
CA TRP A 31 -39.89 -12.13 20.37
C TRP A 31 -40.95 -13.24 20.50
N THR A 32 -42.21 -12.96 20.16
CA THR A 32 -43.27 -13.97 19.98
C THR A 32 -43.92 -13.81 18.60
N LYS A 33 -44.42 -14.91 18.02
CA LYS A 33 -45.05 -14.87 16.69
C LYS A 33 -46.36 -14.09 16.76
N GLY A 34 -46.48 -13.04 15.94
CA GLY A 34 -47.70 -12.22 15.83
C GLY A 34 -47.69 -10.91 16.65
N MET A 35 -46.55 -10.52 17.21
CA MET A 35 -46.40 -9.35 18.08
C MET A 35 -46.28 -8.03 17.30
N ASN A 36 -46.92 -6.97 17.80
CA ASN A 36 -46.77 -5.60 17.28
C ASN A 36 -45.49 -4.91 17.80
N ILE A 37 -45.03 -3.84 17.14
CA ILE A 37 -43.82 -3.10 17.55
C ILE A 37 -43.90 -2.60 19.01
N SER A 38 -45.06 -2.14 19.49
CA SER A 38 -45.20 -1.64 20.86
C SER A 38 -45.06 -2.77 21.90
N GLU A 39 -45.72 -3.89 21.64
CA GLU A 39 -45.66 -5.09 22.48
C GLU A 39 -44.24 -5.68 22.53
N PHE A 40 -43.49 -5.55 21.43
CA PHE A 40 -42.09 -5.94 21.36
C PHE A 40 -41.20 -5.05 22.22
N MET A 41 -41.40 -3.74 22.19
CA MET A 41 -40.64 -2.81 23.03
C MET A 41 -40.92 -3.05 24.53
N ASP A 42 -42.17 -3.33 24.89
CA ASP A 42 -42.54 -3.68 26.27
C ASP A 42 -41.92 -5.02 26.70
N SER A 43 -41.88 -6.00 25.79
CA SER A 43 -41.26 -7.31 26.04
C SER A 43 -39.74 -7.21 26.15
N ILE A 44 -39.10 -6.38 25.33
CA ILE A 44 -37.67 -6.07 25.43
C ILE A 44 -37.34 -5.41 26.77
N ASN A 45 -38.14 -4.44 27.21
CA ASN A 45 -37.93 -3.76 28.50
C ASN A 45 -38.02 -4.75 29.67
N LYS A 46 -38.96 -5.70 29.62
CA LYS A 46 -39.08 -6.77 30.63
C LYS A 46 -37.89 -7.74 30.63
N VAL A 47 -37.38 -8.09 29.46
CA VAL A 47 -36.21 -8.98 29.29
C VAL A 47 -34.92 -8.29 29.70
N LEU A 48 -34.76 -7.00 29.39
CA LEU A 48 -33.65 -6.16 29.84
C LEU A 48 -33.67 -5.92 31.36
N ALA A 49 -34.86 -5.85 31.96
CA ALA A 49 -35.02 -5.72 33.42
C ALA A 49 -34.63 -7.01 34.18
N ASN A 50 -34.73 -8.19 33.54
CA ASN A 50 -34.31 -9.48 34.11
C ASN A 50 -33.34 -10.23 33.17
N PRO A 51 -32.12 -9.71 32.99
CA PRO A 51 -31.21 -10.20 31.96
C PRO A 51 -30.71 -11.64 32.20
N ILE A 52 -30.74 -12.13 33.44
CA ILE A 52 -30.20 -13.44 33.84
C ILE A 52 -31.27 -14.56 33.78
N ALA A 53 -32.53 -14.22 33.49
CA ALA A 53 -33.61 -15.21 33.41
C ALA A 53 -33.49 -16.11 32.16
N ASP A 54 -34.05 -17.32 32.24
CA ASP A 54 -34.01 -18.26 31.12
C ASP A 54 -35.08 -17.95 30.07
N TYR A 55 -34.62 -17.55 28.89
CA TYR A 55 -35.42 -17.24 27.72
C TYR A 55 -35.20 -18.22 26.56
N TYR A 56 -34.73 -19.44 26.86
CA TYR A 56 -34.46 -20.45 25.86
C TYR A 56 -35.76 -21.01 25.23
N LYS A 57 -35.98 -20.71 23.95
CA LYS A 57 -37.13 -21.19 23.15
C LYS A 57 -36.69 -22.24 22.12
N GLY A 58 -35.71 -23.07 22.47
CA GLY A 58 -35.22 -24.17 21.63
C GLY A 58 -34.53 -23.70 20.34
N ALA A 59 -34.86 -24.33 19.21
CA ALA A 59 -34.18 -24.13 17.93
C ALA A 59 -34.26 -22.69 17.38
N ALA A 60 -35.28 -21.91 17.78
CA ALA A 60 -35.41 -20.51 17.37
C ALA A 60 -34.30 -19.64 17.99
N THR A 61 -33.94 -19.90 19.26
CA THR A 61 -32.88 -19.17 19.95
C THR A 61 -31.52 -19.42 19.30
N VAL A 62 -31.23 -20.67 18.95
CA VAL A 62 -29.97 -21.02 18.27
C VAL A 62 -29.85 -20.32 16.92
N LYS A 63 -30.93 -20.29 16.12
CA LYS A 63 -30.95 -19.58 14.83
C LYS A 63 -30.75 -18.07 15.00
N ALA A 64 -31.37 -17.46 16.01
CA ALA A 64 -31.24 -16.03 16.29
C ALA A 64 -29.81 -15.65 16.71
N VAL A 65 -29.18 -16.45 17.58
CA VAL A 65 -27.78 -16.26 18.02
C VAL A 65 -26.82 -16.37 16.84
N LEU A 66 -26.99 -17.39 15.98
CA LEU A 66 -26.16 -17.55 14.78
C LEU A 66 -26.29 -16.37 13.80
N MET A 67 -27.51 -15.86 13.60
CA MET A 67 -27.75 -14.68 12.76
C MET A 67 -27.09 -13.43 13.35
N ALA A 68 -27.17 -13.23 14.67
CA ALA A 68 -26.52 -12.10 15.33
C ALA A 68 -24.99 -12.11 15.15
N ILE A 69 -24.37 -13.28 15.33
CA ILE A 69 -22.92 -13.47 15.10
C ILE A 69 -22.56 -13.20 13.64
N LEU A 70 -23.39 -13.63 12.69
CA LEU A 70 -23.15 -13.40 11.26
C LEU A 70 -23.21 -11.90 10.91
N ILE A 71 -24.18 -11.16 11.44
CA ILE A 71 -24.26 -9.70 11.26
C ILE A 71 -23.02 -9.02 11.85
N TYR A 72 -22.58 -9.45 13.04
CA TYR A 72 -21.37 -8.92 13.67
C TYR A 72 -20.12 -9.18 12.82
N ALA A 73 -19.99 -10.38 12.22
CA ALA A 73 -18.88 -10.72 11.32
C ALA A 73 -18.87 -9.84 10.06
N VAL A 74 -20.03 -9.56 9.47
CA VAL A 74 -20.16 -8.65 8.32
C VAL A 74 -19.74 -7.22 8.71
N MET A 75 -20.22 -6.71 9.84
CA MET A 75 -19.86 -5.37 10.34
C MET A 75 -18.36 -5.21 10.57
N ILE A 76 -17.70 -6.21 11.17
CA ILE A 76 -16.24 -6.21 11.34
C ILE A 76 -15.52 -6.22 10.00
N THR A 77 -15.96 -7.07 9.07
CA THR A 77 -15.33 -7.19 7.75
C THR A 77 -15.41 -5.87 6.98
N MET A 78 -16.54 -5.16 7.09
CA MET A 78 -16.73 -3.83 6.53
C MET A 78 -15.83 -2.79 7.22
N TYR A 79 -15.70 -2.83 8.55
CA TYR A 79 -14.80 -1.94 9.29
C TYR A 79 -13.34 -2.11 8.85
N TYR A 80 -12.87 -3.34 8.68
CA TYR A 80 -11.53 -3.62 8.19
C TYR A 80 -11.33 -3.18 6.74
N THR A 81 -12.31 -3.43 5.87
CA THR A 81 -12.26 -3.02 4.45
C THR A 81 -12.27 -1.50 4.30
N SER A 82 -12.96 -0.79 5.20
CA SER A 82 -13.05 0.68 5.20
C SER A 82 -11.76 1.38 5.68
N GLN A 83 -10.76 0.63 6.18
CA GLN A 83 -9.46 1.20 6.52
C GLN A 83 -8.66 1.52 5.25
N ARG A 84 -8.94 2.69 4.67
CA ARG A 84 -8.11 3.23 3.58
C ARG A 84 -6.78 3.75 4.13
N ASN A 85 -5.70 3.49 3.38
CA ASN A 85 -4.40 4.10 3.62
C ASN A 85 -4.44 5.58 3.21
N LEU A 86 -4.92 6.42 4.12
CA LEU A 86 -4.86 7.88 3.99
C LEU A 86 -3.54 8.38 4.61
N MET A 87 -3.02 9.48 4.07
CA MET A 87 -1.81 10.15 4.58
C MET A 87 -2.17 11.54 5.15
N PRO A 88 -2.95 11.61 6.24
CA PRO A 88 -3.40 12.89 6.79
C PRO A 88 -2.20 13.73 7.23
N GLY A 89 -2.24 15.03 6.90
CA GLY A 89 -1.14 15.98 7.21
C GLY A 89 0.11 15.82 6.35
N LYS A 90 0.07 14.93 5.35
CA LYS A 90 1.14 14.71 4.35
C LYS A 90 0.66 14.97 2.91
N GLU A 91 -0.52 15.56 2.79
CA GLU A 91 -1.25 15.78 1.54
C GLU A 91 -0.54 16.78 0.62
N TYR A 92 0.12 17.78 1.19
CA TYR A 92 0.92 18.77 0.47
C TYR A 92 2.32 18.28 0.08
N GLY A 93 2.60 16.99 0.24
CA GLY A 93 3.88 16.37 -0.06
C GLY A 93 4.76 16.21 1.17
N THR A 94 5.55 15.13 1.17
CA THR A 94 6.57 14.85 2.20
C THR A 94 7.97 14.82 1.63
N ALA A 95 8.14 15.44 0.45
CA ALA A 95 9.44 15.58 -0.17
C ALA A 95 10.37 16.35 0.77
N LYS A 96 11.52 15.75 1.07
CA LYS A 96 12.60 16.37 1.82
C LYS A 96 13.85 16.30 0.96
N PHE A 97 14.67 17.33 1.03
CA PHE A 97 16.02 17.25 0.48
C PHE A 97 16.76 16.13 1.20
N ALA A 98 17.19 15.14 0.43
CA ALA A 98 17.85 13.97 0.96
C ALA A 98 19.35 14.23 1.16
N ASN A 99 19.93 13.67 2.21
CA ASN A 99 21.37 13.71 2.41
C ASN A 99 22.05 12.75 1.41
N LEU A 100 23.04 13.24 0.67
CA LEU A 100 23.76 12.50 -0.37
C LEU A 100 24.31 11.14 0.11
N SER A 101 24.81 11.08 1.35
CA SER A 101 25.31 9.83 1.95
C SER A 101 24.20 8.79 2.12
N GLN A 102 23.02 9.23 2.59
CA GLN A 102 21.86 8.36 2.79
C GLN A 102 21.29 7.88 1.45
N VAL A 103 21.20 8.75 0.45
CA VAL A 103 20.74 8.41 -0.90
C VAL A 103 21.65 7.38 -1.53
N ASN A 104 22.97 7.61 -1.52
CA ASN A 104 23.92 6.65 -2.08
C ASN A 104 23.91 5.32 -1.33
N LYS A 105 23.75 5.31 0.00
CA LYS A 105 23.64 4.05 0.75
C LYS A 105 22.44 3.21 0.32
N SER A 106 21.34 3.86 -0.07
CA SER A 106 20.12 3.17 -0.50
C SER A 106 20.10 2.83 -1.99
N LEU A 107 20.74 3.64 -2.84
CA LEU A 107 20.63 3.53 -4.29
C LEU A 107 21.86 2.88 -4.95
N ARG A 108 23.06 3.08 -4.41
CA ARG A 108 24.33 2.69 -5.05
C ARG A 108 24.67 1.23 -4.71
N ASP A 109 25.05 0.45 -5.72
CA ASP A 109 25.66 -0.87 -5.52
C ASP A 109 27.13 -0.73 -5.11
N LYS A 110 27.69 -1.77 -4.47
CA LYS A 110 29.13 -1.81 -4.13
C LYS A 110 30.01 -1.86 -5.38
N ASP A 111 29.49 -2.42 -6.46
CA ASP A 111 30.18 -2.55 -7.74
C ASP A 111 29.80 -1.38 -8.67
N ASP A 112 30.77 -0.53 -8.99
CA ASP A 112 30.55 0.66 -9.82
C ASP A 112 30.18 0.34 -11.27
N ARG A 113 30.51 -0.87 -11.76
CA ARG A 113 30.08 -1.31 -13.10
C ARG A 113 28.60 -1.69 -13.15
N LYS A 114 27.93 -1.84 -12.01
CA LYS A 114 26.49 -2.15 -11.93
C LYS A 114 25.63 -0.91 -11.66
N ASN A 115 26.25 0.26 -11.66
CA ASN A 115 25.63 1.52 -11.29
C ASN A 115 25.47 2.42 -12.51
N ARG A 116 24.27 2.99 -12.69
CA ARG A 116 23.99 4.13 -13.54
C ARG A 116 24.37 5.43 -12.82
N ILE A 117 24.97 6.37 -13.55
CA ILE A 117 25.27 7.72 -13.08
C ILE A 117 24.04 8.60 -13.27
N LEU A 118 23.57 9.25 -12.19
CA LEU A 118 22.47 10.22 -12.23
C LEU A 118 22.95 11.65 -11.96
N SER A 119 24.05 11.80 -11.21
CA SER A 119 24.74 13.07 -11.00
C SER A 119 26.18 12.81 -10.57
N GLN A 120 26.97 13.88 -10.38
CA GLN A 120 28.36 13.78 -9.89
C GLN A 120 28.46 12.95 -8.59
N ASN A 121 27.46 13.08 -7.72
CA ASN A 121 27.48 12.48 -6.39
C ASN A 121 26.41 11.41 -6.19
N VAL A 122 25.55 11.14 -7.18
CA VAL A 122 24.46 10.15 -7.05
C VAL A 122 24.57 9.10 -8.14
N ARG A 123 24.61 7.84 -7.69
CA ARG A 123 24.61 6.66 -8.55
C ARG A 123 23.48 5.72 -8.14
N MET A 124 22.88 5.05 -9.11
CA MET A 124 21.76 4.13 -8.90
C MET A 124 22.10 2.76 -9.48
N SER A 125 21.95 1.72 -8.67
CA SER A 125 22.14 0.33 -9.11
C SER A 125 21.10 -0.05 -10.15
N LEU A 126 21.53 -0.79 -11.17
CA LEU A 126 20.64 -1.37 -12.17
C LEU A 126 19.89 -2.60 -11.64
N ASP A 127 20.26 -3.12 -10.45
CA ASP A 127 19.57 -4.25 -9.83
C ASP A 127 18.34 -3.77 -9.03
N THR A 128 17.17 -3.91 -9.65
CA THR A 128 15.87 -3.54 -9.05
C THR A 128 15.52 -4.39 -7.82
N ARG A 129 16.11 -5.58 -7.65
CA ARG A 129 15.87 -6.41 -6.46
C ARG A 129 16.54 -5.81 -5.22
N LYS A 130 17.68 -5.15 -5.42
CA LYS A 130 18.41 -4.47 -4.34
C LYS A 130 17.80 -3.11 -4.02
N THR A 131 17.52 -2.29 -5.03
CA THR A 131 17.00 -0.92 -4.82
C THR A 131 15.51 -0.91 -4.49
N LYS A 132 14.75 -1.94 -4.92
CA LYS A 132 13.27 -2.00 -4.88
C LYS A 132 12.60 -0.83 -5.61
N LEU A 133 13.33 -0.17 -6.50
CA LEU A 133 12.89 0.97 -7.28
C LEU A 133 12.91 0.62 -8.76
N ASN A 134 12.10 1.34 -9.53
CA ASN A 134 12.10 1.24 -10.99
C ASN A 134 13.30 2.06 -11.53
N ASN A 135 13.99 1.53 -12.54
CA ASN A 135 15.15 2.15 -13.18
C ASN A 135 14.78 3.10 -14.34
N ASN A 136 13.48 3.33 -14.56
CA ASN A 136 13.00 4.31 -15.52
C ASN A 136 13.33 5.73 -15.03
N VAL A 137 13.97 6.53 -15.90
CA VAL A 137 14.37 7.90 -15.60
C VAL A 137 13.75 8.84 -16.64
N LEU A 138 13.06 9.88 -16.17
CA LEU A 138 12.54 10.96 -17.00
C LEU A 138 13.40 12.21 -16.77
N ILE A 139 14.00 12.72 -17.85
CA ILE A 139 14.87 13.90 -17.80
C ILE A 139 14.12 15.06 -18.47
N ILE A 140 13.82 16.09 -17.71
CA ILE A 140 13.16 17.31 -18.21
C ILE A 140 14.18 18.45 -18.18
N GLY A 141 14.25 19.22 -19.25
CA GLY A 141 15.12 20.39 -19.33
C GLY A 141 14.93 21.13 -20.64
N GLY A 142 15.23 22.43 -20.65
CA GLY A 142 15.13 23.29 -21.83
C GLY A 142 16.03 22.85 -23.00
N SER A 143 15.88 23.53 -24.14
CA SER A 143 16.83 23.40 -25.25
C SER A 143 18.23 23.84 -24.79
N GLY A 144 19.28 23.12 -25.16
CA GLY A 144 20.66 23.43 -24.74
C GLY A 144 21.02 23.06 -23.29
N ALA A 145 20.08 22.57 -22.46
CA ALA A 145 20.35 22.19 -21.07
C ALA A 145 21.31 20.99 -20.88
N GLY A 146 21.87 20.45 -21.97
CA GLY A 146 22.87 19.38 -21.90
C GLY A 146 22.33 18.01 -21.51
N LYS A 147 21.03 17.74 -21.61
CA LYS A 147 20.42 16.43 -21.27
C LYS A 147 21.18 15.22 -21.84
N THR A 148 21.54 15.30 -23.12
CA THR A 148 22.33 14.27 -23.79
C THR A 148 23.76 14.20 -23.26
N PHE A 149 24.39 15.34 -22.95
CA PHE A 149 25.77 15.40 -22.51
C PHE A 149 25.95 14.95 -21.05
N TYR A 150 25.03 15.31 -20.17
CA TYR A 150 25.15 15.06 -18.73
C TYR A 150 24.57 13.72 -18.27
N GLU A 151 23.57 13.17 -18.96
CA GLU A 151 22.95 11.91 -18.55
C GLU A 151 23.19 10.79 -19.57
N VAL A 152 22.91 11.03 -20.85
CA VAL A 152 22.98 9.96 -21.87
C VAL A 152 24.42 9.55 -22.16
N LYS A 153 25.32 10.51 -22.42
CA LYS A 153 26.73 10.24 -22.77
C LYS A 153 27.50 9.52 -21.67
N PRO A 154 27.53 9.96 -20.40
CA PRO A 154 28.34 9.28 -19.38
C PRO A 154 27.84 7.86 -19.10
N ASN A 155 26.53 7.62 -19.10
CA ASN A 155 25.99 6.27 -18.91
C ASN A 155 26.30 5.34 -20.09
N LEU A 156 26.28 5.89 -21.30
CA LEU A 156 26.65 5.15 -22.50
C LEU A 156 28.16 4.88 -22.57
N MET A 157 28.98 5.82 -22.09
CA MET A 157 30.42 5.66 -21.96
C MET A 157 30.80 4.73 -20.80
N GLN A 158 30.01 4.64 -19.74
CA GLN A 158 30.31 3.74 -18.62
C GLN A 158 30.09 2.27 -18.98
N MET A 159 29.23 1.97 -19.97
CA MET A 159 28.80 0.63 -20.37
C MET A 159 28.63 -0.33 -19.18
N PRO A 160 27.66 -0.08 -18.28
CA PRO A 160 27.44 -0.93 -17.12
C PRO A 160 27.27 -2.42 -17.48
N ASP A 161 27.71 -3.30 -16.58
CA ASP A 161 27.58 -4.74 -16.76
C ASP A 161 26.11 -5.14 -16.89
N LYS A 162 25.82 -6.08 -17.80
CA LYS A 162 24.46 -6.62 -18.04
C LYS A 162 23.42 -5.57 -18.47
N CYS A 163 23.82 -4.58 -19.26
CA CYS A 163 22.87 -3.69 -19.91
C CYS A 163 23.16 -3.54 -21.41
N SER A 164 22.09 -3.44 -22.20
CA SER A 164 22.15 -3.14 -23.63
C SER A 164 21.55 -1.76 -23.85
N PHE A 165 22.25 -0.90 -24.59
CA PHE A 165 21.77 0.44 -24.90
C PHE A 165 21.15 0.48 -26.30
N ILE A 166 19.92 0.97 -26.37
CA ILE A 166 19.27 1.35 -27.62
C ILE A 166 19.04 2.85 -27.52
N VAL A 167 19.56 3.61 -28.48
CA VAL A 167 19.51 5.07 -28.47
C VAL A 167 18.92 5.55 -29.79
N THR A 168 17.84 6.32 -29.70
CA THR A 168 17.30 7.07 -30.84
C THR A 168 17.97 8.43 -30.89
N ASP A 169 18.86 8.61 -31.87
CA ASP A 169 19.70 9.81 -32.00
C ASP A 169 19.32 10.64 -33.25
N PRO A 170 18.28 11.48 -33.18
CA PRO A 170 17.77 12.21 -34.35
C PRO A 170 18.77 13.22 -34.94
N LYS A 171 19.84 13.59 -34.20
CA LYS A 171 20.86 14.57 -34.63
C LYS A 171 22.28 13.99 -34.73
N GLY A 172 22.47 12.70 -34.50
CA GLY A 172 23.79 12.04 -34.53
C GLY A 172 24.76 12.47 -33.42
N GLY A 173 24.27 13.13 -32.36
CA GLY A 173 25.11 13.68 -31.28
C GLY A 173 25.57 12.63 -30.25
N ALA A 174 24.82 11.54 -30.10
CA ALA A 174 25.21 10.39 -29.30
C ALA A 174 26.17 9.50 -30.09
N LYS A 175 25.86 9.18 -31.35
CA LYS A 175 26.72 8.36 -32.24
C LYS A 175 28.16 8.88 -32.28
N ARG A 176 28.33 10.18 -32.55
CA ARG A 176 29.65 10.84 -32.63
C ARG A 176 30.45 10.78 -31.32
N SER A 177 29.77 10.74 -30.17
CA SER A 177 30.45 10.66 -28.88
C SER A 177 30.88 9.25 -28.51
N ILE A 178 30.13 8.24 -28.92
CA ILE A 178 30.51 6.84 -28.70
C ILE A 178 31.64 6.45 -29.64
N GLU A 179 31.56 6.86 -30.91
CA GLU A 179 32.58 6.58 -31.93
C GLU A 179 33.95 7.17 -31.54
N LYS A 180 33.96 8.38 -30.97
CA LYS A 180 35.18 8.99 -30.41
C LYS A 180 35.73 8.28 -29.17
N SER A 181 34.90 7.55 -28.43
CA SER A 181 35.30 6.92 -27.16
C SER A 181 35.67 5.43 -27.32
N TYR A 182 35.03 4.74 -28.26
CA TYR A 182 35.11 3.28 -28.41
C TYR A 182 35.44 2.81 -29.83
N GLY A 183 35.59 3.72 -30.80
CA GLY A 183 35.82 3.36 -32.20
C GLY A 183 34.53 2.90 -32.89
N THR A 184 34.43 1.63 -33.30
CA THR A 184 33.38 1.14 -34.20
C THR A 184 32.19 0.53 -33.46
N ILE A 185 30.97 0.86 -33.92
CA ILE A 185 29.71 0.31 -33.40
C ILE A 185 28.90 -0.18 -34.59
N THR A 186 28.29 -1.35 -34.47
CA THR A 186 27.35 -1.89 -35.46
C THR A 186 26.10 -1.01 -35.47
N THR A 187 25.99 -0.12 -36.45
CA THR A 187 24.77 0.66 -36.68
C THR A 187 23.89 -0.09 -37.67
N ASN A 188 22.73 -0.58 -37.22
CA ASN A 188 21.64 -0.91 -38.14
C ASN A 188 21.05 0.42 -38.62
N ASN A 189 21.35 0.77 -39.88
CA ASN A 189 20.60 1.78 -40.61
C ASN A 189 19.32 1.14 -41.16
#